data_AF-A0A523I6V6-F1
#
_entry.id   AF-A0A523I6V6-F1
#
_cell.length_a   1.000
_cell.length_b   1.000
_cell.length_c   1.000
_cell.angle_alpha   90.00
_cell.angle_beta   90.00
_cell.angle_gamma   90.00
#
_symmetry.space_group_name_H-M   'P 1'
#
loop_
_entity.id
_entity.type
_entity.pdbx_description
1 polymer ?
#
loop_
_entity_poly.entity_id
_entity_poly.type
_entity_poly.pdbx_seq_one_letter_code
_entity_poly.pdbx_strand_id
1 'polypeptide(L)'
;MKDSTLEILAPLLSDLRAYSVLDEVRPAAFHLGGRDFVHFHETPQGPVADVRLSRGRVHMPVSTDSEQAELLERIERQLSSLESHGIRRRHGKSGPGMNEMGNKTMKRR
;
A
#
# COMPACT_ATOMS: atom_id res chain seq x y z
N MET A 1 20.21 -2.96 29.22
CA MET A 1 20.43 -2.05 28.07
C MET A 1 20.16 -2.84 26.79
N LYS A 2 18.88 -3.17 26.56
CA LYS A 2 18.36 -3.83 25.34
C LYS A 2 17.07 -3.10 24.92
N ASP A 3 17.08 -1.79 25.11
CA ASP A 3 15.88 -0.93 25.10
C ASP A 3 15.89 -0.04 23.85
N SER A 4 17.08 0.21 23.28
CA SER A 4 17.28 1.19 22.21
C SER A 4 16.55 0.84 20.90
N THR A 5 16.48 -0.43 20.48
CA THR A 5 15.88 -0.79 19.19
C THR A 5 14.37 -0.53 19.17
N LEU A 6 13.65 -0.90 20.23
CA LEU A 6 12.19 -0.73 20.30
C LEU A 6 11.81 0.74 20.51
N GLU A 7 12.62 1.50 21.25
CA GLU A 7 12.43 2.95 21.39
C GLU A 7 12.60 3.68 20.04
N ILE A 8 13.58 3.26 19.24
CA ILE A 8 13.84 3.80 17.90
C ILE A 8 12.70 3.45 16.93
N LEU A 9 12.05 2.30 17.09
CA LEU A 9 10.92 1.88 16.23
C LEU A 9 9.56 2.39 16.73
N ALA A 10 9.45 2.85 17.98
CA ALA A 10 8.20 3.34 18.55
C ALA A 10 7.52 4.44 17.70
N PRO A 11 8.22 5.50 17.23
CA PRO A 11 7.59 6.50 16.37
C PRO A 11 7.13 5.91 15.03
N LEU A 12 7.96 5.05 14.41
CA LEU A 12 7.63 4.38 13.15
C LEU A 12 6.37 3.51 13.28
N LEU A 13 6.27 2.71 14.35
CA LEU A 13 5.10 1.88 14.61
C LEU A 13 3.85 2.72 14.89
N SER A 14 4.00 3.85 15.58
CA SER A 14 2.90 4.77 15.84
C SER A 14 2.36 5.40 14.55
N ASP A 15 3.25 5.76 13.62
CA ASP A 15 2.86 6.31 12.32
C ASP A 15 2.11 5.25 11.49
N LEU A 16 2.61 4.01 11.46
CA LEU A 16 1.95 2.90 10.78
C LEU A 16 0.56 2.60 11.33
N ARG A 17 0.36 2.73 12.65
CA ARG A 17 -0.95 2.60 13.30
C ARG A 17 -1.93 3.72 12.94
N ALA A 18 -1.45 4.86 12.46
CA ALA A 18 -2.32 5.95 12.02
C ALA A 18 -3.02 5.64 10.69
N TYR A 19 -2.47 4.74 9.87
CA TYR A 19 -3.08 4.36 8.60
C TYR A 19 -4.21 3.34 8.81
N SER A 20 -5.46 3.78 8.68
CA SER A 20 -6.64 2.89 8.83
C SER A 20 -6.73 1.75 7.79
N VAL A 21 -5.90 1.79 6.74
CA VAL A 21 -5.81 0.74 5.72
C VAL A 21 -4.89 -0.41 6.15
N LEU A 22 -4.04 -0.19 7.14
CA LEU A 22 -3.13 -1.19 7.68
C LEU A 22 -3.77 -1.86 8.89
N ASP A 23 -3.79 -3.18 8.88
CA ASP A 23 -4.27 -4.00 9.99
C ASP A 23 -3.05 -4.59 10.73
N GLU A 24 -2.89 -4.23 12.00
CA GLU A 24 -1.82 -4.78 12.84
C GLU A 24 -2.21 -6.18 13.31
N VAL A 25 -1.67 -7.20 12.67
CA VAL A 25 -1.95 -8.60 13.00
C VAL A 25 -1.01 -9.10 14.11
N ARG A 26 0.21 -8.56 14.17
CA ARG A 26 1.21 -8.86 15.21
C ARG A 26 2.01 -7.60 15.55
N PRO A 27 2.64 -7.55 16.74
CA PRO A 27 3.57 -6.47 17.06
C PRO A 27 4.62 -6.36 15.96
N ALA A 28 4.64 -5.20 15.29
CA ALA A 28 5.51 -4.91 14.15
C ALA A 28 5.27 -5.78 12.90
N ALA A 29 4.05 -6.28 12.68
CA ALA A 29 3.63 -6.84 11.39
C ALA A 29 2.25 -6.33 10.99
N PHE A 30 2.18 -5.71 9.82
CA PHE A 30 0.99 -5.05 9.31
C PHE A 30 0.57 -5.67 7.98
N HIS A 31 -0.73 -5.93 7.86
CA HIS A 31 -1.36 -6.45 6.66
C HIS A 31 -2.11 -5.33 5.95
N LEU A 32 -2.10 -5.36 4.62
CA LEU A 32 -2.88 -4.47 3.77
C LEU A 32 -3.91 -5.29 3.00
N GLY A 33 -5.19 -5.06 3.28
CA GLY A 33 -6.30 -5.78 2.63
C GLY A 33 -6.21 -7.31 2.79
N GLY A 34 -5.81 -7.78 3.98
CA GLY A 34 -5.71 -9.21 4.30
C GLY A 34 -4.45 -9.92 3.75
N ARG A 35 -3.45 -9.18 3.28
CA ARG A 35 -2.17 -9.74 2.81
C ARG A 35 -1.01 -9.10 3.55
N ASP A 36 0.03 -9.88 3.82
CA ASP A 36 1.29 -9.39 4.39
C ASP A 36 1.82 -8.21 3.55
N PHE A 37 2.03 -7.07 4.23
CA PHE A 37 2.44 -5.83 3.59
C PHE A 37 3.76 -5.33 4.14
N VAL A 38 3.88 -5.19 5.46
CA VAL A 38 5.16 -4.85 6.08
C VAL A 38 5.35 -5.66 7.35
N HIS A 39 6.54 -6.22 7.52
CA HIS A 39 6.93 -6.88 8.76
C HIS A 39 8.31 -6.41 9.19
N PHE A 40 8.48 -6.17 10.47
CA PHE A 40 9.76 -5.79 11.08
C PHE A 40 10.30 -6.98 11.85
N HIS A 41 11.60 -7.21 11.73
CA HIS A 41 12.31 -8.22 12.51
C HIS A 41 13.68 -7.70 12.93
N GLU A 42 14.10 -8.05 14.15
CA GLU A 42 15.44 -7.74 14.62
C GLU A 42 16.42 -8.80 14.10
N THR A 43 17.49 -8.35 13.44
CA THR A 43 18.59 -9.19 12.97
C THR A 43 19.84 -8.91 13.81
N PRO A 44 20.86 -9.78 13.80
CA PRO A 44 22.15 -9.49 14.45
C PRO A 44 22.85 -8.24 13.90
N GLN A 45 22.43 -7.70 12.75
CA GLN A 45 22.95 -6.46 12.16
C GLN A 45 22.12 -5.22 12.53
N GLY A 46 20.95 -5.40 13.14
CA GLY A 46 20.00 -4.32 13.46
C GLY A 46 18.56 -4.64 13.05
N PRO A 47 17.61 -3.73 13.33
CA PRO A 47 16.23 -3.88 12.89
C PRO A 47 16.12 -3.74 11.37
N VAL A 48 15.39 -4.67 10.76
CA VAL A 48 15.13 -4.70 9.32
C VAL A 48 13.63 -4.73 9.10
N ALA A 49 13.18 -3.92 8.16
CA ALA A 49 11.83 -3.90 7.67
C ALA A 49 11.76 -4.61 6.32
N ASP A 50 10.77 -5.47 6.17
CA ASP A 50 10.49 -6.14 4.93
C ASP A 50 9.13 -5.68 4.43
N VAL A 51 9.14 -4.94 3.33
CA VAL A 51 7.97 -4.28 2.77
C VAL A 51 7.63 -4.83 1.40
N ARG A 52 6.36 -5.11 1.17
CA ARG A 52 5.84 -5.64 -0.08
C ARG A 52 5.30 -4.50 -0.95
N LEU A 53 6.15 -4.02 -1.84
CA LEU A 53 5.84 -2.97 -2.81
C LEU A 53 5.27 -3.55 -4.11
N SER A 54 4.81 -2.69 -5.01
CA SER A 54 4.28 -3.09 -6.33
C SER A 54 5.26 -3.91 -7.18
N ARG A 55 6.57 -3.72 -6.99
CA ARG A 55 7.64 -4.44 -7.72
C ARG A 55 8.09 -5.74 -7.04
N GLY A 56 7.59 -6.04 -5.84
CA GLY A 56 8.03 -7.18 -5.06
C GLY A 56 8.31 -6.83 -3.60
N ARG A 57 8.89 -7.80 -2.89
CA ARG A 57 9.31 -7.66 -1.49
C ARG A 57 10.70 -7.04 -1.43
N VAL A 58 10.87 -6.03 -0.59
CA VAL A 58 12.13 -5.29 -0.41
C VAL A 58 12.49 -5.31 1.06
N HIS A 59 13.73 -5.71 1.34
CA HIS A 59 14.31 -5.70 2.68
C HIS A 59 15.09 -4.40 2.84
N MET A 60 14.76 -3.62 3.86
CA MET A 60 15.40 -2.35 4.18
C MET A 60 15.82 -2.32 5.64
N PRO A 61 17.09 -1.97 5.94
CA PRO A 61 17.47 -1.65 7.32
C PRO A 61 16.65 -0.44 7.81
N VAL A 62 16.34 -0.41 9.11
CA VAL A 62 15.63 0.70 9.78
C VAL A 62 16.31 1.09 11.09
N SER A 63 17.62 0.90 11.13
CA SER A 63 18.47 1.15 12.30
C SER A 63 18.59 2.64 12.62
N THR A 64 18.43 3.50 11.61
CA THR A 64 18.56 4.95 11.72
C THR A 64 17.26 5.68 11.35
N ASP A 65 17.10 6.90 11.86
CA ASP A 65 15.96 7.77 11.55
C ASP A 65 15.81 8.04 10.05
N SER A 66 16.93 8.26 9.33
CA SER A 66 16.90 8.48 7.88
C SER A 66 16.43 7.25 7.10
N GLU A 67 16.81 6.04 7.52
CA GLU A 67 16.34 4.80 6.93
C GLU A 67 14.84 4.57 7.21
N GLN A 68 14.38 4.93 8.40
CA GLN A 68 12.97 4.88 8.76
C GLN A 68 12.12 5.85 7.93
N ALA A 69 12.58 7.09 7.76
CA ALA A 69 11.94 8.07 6.90
C ALA A 69 11.85 7.58 5.45
N GLU A 70 12.94 7.00 4.91
CA GLU A 70 12.93 6.46 3.55
C GLU A 70 11.92 5.30 3.40
N LEU A 71 11.80 4.43 4.42
CA LEU A 71 10.79 3.38 4.43
C LEU A 71 9.38 3.96 4.45
N LEU A 72 9.12 4.95 5.29
CA LEU A 72 7.81 5.58 5.43
C LEU A 72 7.38 6.25 4.12
N GLU A 73 8.27 7.03 3.50
CA GLU A 73 8.01 7.66 2.19
C GLU A 73 7.66 6.62 1.11
N ARG A 74 8.30 5.45 1.13
CA ARG A 74 8.00 4.35 0.20
C ARG A 74 6.64 3.73 0.47
N ILE A 75 6.28 3.54 1.74
CA ILE A 75 4.97 3.04 2.15
C ILE A 75 3.89 4.04 1.73
N GLU A 76 4.02 5.32 2.07
CA GLU A 76 3.09 6.38 1.69
C GLU A 76 2.89 6.47 0.18
N ARG A 77 3.98 6.48 -0.59
CA ARG A 77 3.90 6.46 -2.07
C ARG A 77 3.14 5.25 -2.57
N GLN A 78 3.31 4.09 -1.93
CA GLN A 78 2.62 2.88 -2.32
C GLN A 78 1.15 2.88 -1.92
N LEU A 79 0.81 3.35 -0.72
CA LEU A 79 -0.57 3.53 -0.26
C LEU A 79 -1.30 4.54 -1.17
N SER A 80 -0.71 5.69 -1.45
CA SER A 80 -1.25 6.70 -2.37
C SER A 80 -1.45 6.15 -3.80
N SER A 81 -0.50 5.33 -4.28
CA SER A 81 -0.64 4.63 -5.57
C SER A 81 -1.76 3.60 -5.56
N LEU A 82 -1.96 2.88 -4.46
CA LEU A 82 -3.02 1.89 -4.28
C LEU A 82 -4.40 2.54 -4.13
N GLU A 83 -4.51 3.67 -3.41
CA GLU A 83 -5.72 4.48 -3.34
C GLU A 83 -6.10 5.02 -4.72
N SER A 84 -5.11 5.55 -5.46
CA SER A 84 -5.27 6.00 -6.84
C SER A 84 -5.69 4.85 -7.78
N HIS A 85 -5.24 3.63 -7.53
CA HIS A 85 -5.64 2.43 -8.29
C HIS A 85 -6.98 1.84 -7.84
N GLY A 86 -7.38 2.03 -6.57
CA GLY A 86 -8.67 1.61 -6.03
C GLY A 86 -9.84 2.32 -6.69
N ILE A 87 -9.65 3.58 -7.09
CA ILE A 87 -10.64 4.35 -7.85
C ILE A 87 -10.83 3.80 -9.28
N ARG A 88 -9.80 3.15 -9.86
CA ARG A 88 -9.88 2.60 -11.23
C ARG A 88 -10.43 1.17 -11.32
N ARG A 89 -10.62 0.47 -10.20
CA ARG A 89 -11.18 -0.90 -10.18
C ARG A 89 -12.70 -0.97 -9.96
N ARG A 90 -13.42 0.14 -10.16
CA ARG A 90 -14.88 0.15 -10.35
C ARG A 90 -15.34 0.55 -11.76
N HIS A 91 -14.54 0.26 -12.79
CA HIS A 91 -15.04 0.23 -14.17
C HIS A 91 -15.19 -1.21 -14.69
N GLY A 92 -15.98 -1.98 -13.96
CA GLY A 92 -16.61 -3.22 -14.42
C GLY A 92 -18.11 -3.01 -14.57
N LYS A 93 -18.53 -2.59 -15.77
CA LYS A 93 -19.88 -2.65 -16.36
C LYS A 93 -21.05 -1.91 -15.66
N SER A 94 -21.43 -0.77 -16.24
CA SER A 94 -22.82 -0.33 -16.42
C SER A 94 -22.88 0.55 -17.68
N GLY A 95 -23.73 0.18 -18.64
CA GLY A 95 -23.87 0.81 -19.97
C GLY A 95 -24.56 2.19 -19.94
N PRO A 96 -24.77 2.81 -21.11
CA PRO A 96 -25.93 2.45 -21.94
C PRO A 96 -25.52 2.17 -23.41
N GLY A 97 -26.12 1.21 -24.12
CA GLY A 97 -27.54 1.30 -24.46
C GLY A 97 -27.79 2.41 -25.48
N MET A 98 -27.02 2.47 -26.57
CA MET A 98 -27.26 3.41 -27.67
C MET A 98 -28.35 2.83 -28.60
N ASN A 99 -29.58 2.82 -28.13
CA ASN A 99 -30.73 2.84 -29.03
C ASN A 99 -31.08 4.32 -29.22
N GLU A 100 -30.60 4.94 -30.30
CA GLU A 100 -31.28 6.11 -30.85
C GLU A 100 -31.59 5.90 -32.32
N MET A 101 -32.81 6.32 -32.61
CA MET A 101 -33.67 5.93 -33.70
C MET A 101 -33.51 6.90 -34.85
N GLY A 102 -33.57 6.38 -36.08
CA GLY A 102 -34.10 7.12 -37.22
C GLY A 102 -33.08 7.95 -38.01
N ASN A 103 -32.78 7.48 -39.21
CA ASN A 103 -32.90 8.32 -40.40
C ASN A 103 -33.46 7.49 -41.56
N LYS A 104 -34.72 7.80 -41.84
CA LYS A 104 -35.51 7.45 -43.02
C LYS A 104 -34.80 8.01 -44.27
N THR A 105 -34.80 7.25 -45.37
CA THR A 105 -34.97 7.66 -46.80
C THR A 105 -34.31 6.58 -47.68
N MET A 106 -35.07 5.70 -48.34
CA MET A 106 -35.50 5.80 -49.75
C MET A 106 -34.29 5.91 -50.71
N LYS A 107 -34.13 5.20 -51.84
CA LYS A 107 -35.07 4.59 -52.79
C LYS A 107 -34.21 3.96 -53.91
N ARG A 108 -34.57 2.75 -54.37
CA ARG A 108 -34.59 2.26 -55.78
C ARG A 108 -33.39 2.65 -56.68
N ARG A 109 -32.68 1.72 -57.33
CA ARG A 109 -33.11 0.69 -58.28
C ARG A 109 -31.94 -0.24 -58.55
#